data_AF-A0A3M1MUX4-F1
#
_entry.id   AF-A0A3M1MUX4-F1
#
_cell.length_a   1.000
_cell.length_b   1.000
_cell.length_c   1.000
_cell.angle_alpha   90.00
_cell.angle_beta   90.00
_cell.angle_gamma   90.00
#
_symmetry.space_group_name_H-M   'P 1'
#
loop_
_entity.id
_entity.type
_entity.pdbx_description
1 polymer ?
#
loop_
_entity_poly.entity_id
_entity_poly.type
_entity_poly.pdbx_seq_one_letter_code
_entity_poly.pdbx_strand_id
1 'polypeptide(L)'
;MSVLPAAAGNAETYPDRTFCSFGPMNNNPHTTGLEELLSLVLGAEPLYALLKAFDQGTIPLRRGRLPQGEPLTPEEAWEIIRQLRAQDGLATFGVPREPGLVESLLWAPFQSAGGQDIYPSVAEKAAALLYLIIKRHPFEDGNKRTASALFLAFLGKNGLLRKGTSAYRQLQRILVWAVLYVANSPDEDKERVIQLLAHLVGEVTRSAQRKGKV
;
A
#
# COMPACT_ATOMS: atom_id res chain seq x y z
N MET A 1 50.64 14.02 28.16
CA MET A 1 49.46 14.45 27.37
C MET A 1 49.17 13.31 26.39
N SER A 2 48.08 12.56 26.41
CA SER A 2 46.80 12.62 27.13
C SER A 2 46.29 11.18 27.30
N VAL A 3 45.69 10.91 28.44
CA VAL A 3 45.03 9.64 28.80
C VAL A 3 43.64 9.59 28.14
N LEU A 4 43.26 8.44 27.58
CA LEU A 4 41.87 7.99 27.51
C LEU A 4 41.82 6.46 27.68
N PRO A 5 41.09 5.92 28.67
CA PRO A 5 40.87 4.49 28.83
C PRO A 5 39.53 4.04 28.21
N ALA A 6 39.41 2.71 28.09
CA ALA A 6 38.23 1.99 27.65
C ALA A 6 36.98 2.28 28.50
N ALA A 7 35.81 2.31 27.86
CA ALA A 7 34.51 2.29 28.52
C ALA A 7 33.71 1.07 28.04
N ALA A 8 33.37 0.23 29.01
CA ALA A 8 32.51 -0.94 28.93
C ALA A 8 31.07 -0.55 28.58
N GLY A 9 30.36 -1.48 27.93
CA GLY A 9 28.95 -1.34 27.63
C GLY A 9 28.07 -1.33 28.88
N ASN A 10 26.89 -0.73 28.76
CA ASN A 10 25.77 -0.92 29.68
C ASN A 10 24.48 -0.97 28.87
N ALA A 11 23.73 -2.05 29.08
CA ALA A 11 22.37 -2.23 28.59
C ALA A 11 21.43 -1.26 29.32
N GLU A 12 20.70 -0.44 28.57
CA GLU A 12 19.62 0.36 29.13
C GLU A 12 18.42 -0.54 29.43
N THR A 13 18.18 -0.70 30.73
CA THR A 13 17.02 -1.34 31.33
C THR A 13 15.87 -0.33 31.34
N TYR A 14 14.72 -0.72 30.78
CA TYR A 14 13.49 0.08 30.81
C TYR A 14 12.83 -0.06 32.19
N PRO A 15 12.44 1.03 32.88
CA PRO A 15 11.86 0.91 34.21
C PRO A 15 10.40 0.44 34.18
N ASP A 16 10.04 -0.11 35.34
CA ASP A 16 8.90 -0.93 35.72
C ASP A 16 7.53 -0.28 35.48
N ARG A 17 6.56 -1.07 35.00
CA ARG A 17 5.17 -0.64 34.74
C ARG A 17 4.35 -0.69 36.02
N THR A 18 4.33 0.40 36.79
CA THR A 18 3.32 0.56 37.85
C THR A 18 1.98 0.97 37.23
N PHE A 19 1.03 0.04 37.25
CA PHE A 19 -0.38 0.25 36.89
C PHE A 19 -0.97 1.39 37.74
N CYS A 20 -1.36 2.51 37.13
CA CYS A 20 -2.23 3.50 37.78
C CYS A 20 -3.67 2.98 37.78
N SER A 21 -4.24 2.76 38.95
CA SER A 21 -5.67 2.50 39.12
C SER A 21 -6.46 3.81 39.05
N PHE A 22 -7.37 3.96 38.08
CA PHE A 22 -8.29 5.10 38.01
C PHE A 22 -9.70 4.68 38.47
N GLY A 23 -10.27 5.50 39.36
CA GLY A 23 -11.60 5.36 39.98
C GLY A 23 -12.77 5.62 39.02
N PRO A 24 -14.02 5.62 39.53
CA PRO A 24 -15.20 5.35 38.71
C PRO A 24 -15.55 6.50 37.76
N MET A 25 -15.86 6.15 36.51
CA MET A 25 -16.31 7.05 35.44
C MET A 25 -17.70 7.61 35.74
N ASN A 26 -17.82 8.94 35.69
CA ASN A 26 -19.11 9.65 35.72
C ASN A 26 -19.66 9.77 34.29
N ASN A 27 -20.90 9.33 34.08
CA ASN A 27 -21.59 9.35 32.79
C ASN A 27 -22.26 10.71 32.55
N ASN A 28 -21.63 11.59 31.76
CA ASN A 28 -22.28 12.80 31.24
C ASN A 28 -21.96 13.00 29.75
N PRO A 29 -22.95 13.08 28.84
CA PRO A 29 -22.74 12.89 27.40
C PRO A 29 -22.20 14.11 26.60
N HIS A 30 -21.76 15.20 27.26
CA HIS A 30 -21.35 16.44 26.56
C HIS A 30 -20.04 17.09 27.02
N THR A 31 -19.15 16.34 27.66
CA THR A 31 -17.74 16.76 27.83
C THR A 31 -16.86 15.62 27.35
N THR A 32 -16.46 15.63 26.07
CA THR A 32 -15.36 14.78 25.60
C THR A 32 -14.11 15.25 26.35
N GLY A 33 -13.81 14.61 27.47
CA GLY A 33 -12.72 15.01 28.36
C GLY A 33 -11.37 14.89 27.65
N LEU A 34 -10.38 15.68 28.08
CA LEU A 34 -9.00 15.56 27.59
C LEU A 34 -8.51 14.10 27.66
N GLU A 35 -8.97 13.32 28.64
CA GLU A 35 -8.67 11.89 28.78
C GLU A 35 -9.17 11.04 27.60
N GLU A 36 -10.39 11.29 27.09
CA GLU A 36 -10.94 10.57 25.94
C GLU A 36 -10.14 10.93 24.67
N LEU A 37 -9.83 12.21 24.48
CA LEU A 37 -8.97 12.68 23.37
C LEU A 37 -7.56 12.08 23.44
N LEU A 38 -6.94 12.06 24.62
CA LEU A 38 -5.62 11.45 24.82
C LEU A 38 -5.67 9.94 24.57
N SER A 39 -6.73 9.25 25.01
CA SER A 39 -6.89 7.82 24.73
C SER A 39 -6.97 7.53 23.23
N LEU A 40 -7.67 8.37 22.46
CA LEU A 40 -7.79 8.24 21.00
C LEU A 40 -6.45 8.48 20.32
N VAL A 41 -5.75 9.56 20.69
CA VAL A 41 -4.46 9.93 20.11
C VAL A 41 -3.39 8.88 20.45
N LEU A 42 -3.23 8.53 21.72
CA LEU A 42 -2.25 7.54 22.16
C LEU A 42 -2.59 6.13 21.65
N GLY A 43 -3.87 5.83 21.40
CA GLY A 43 -4.32 4.59 20.76
C GLY A 43 -3.98 4.48 19.28
N ALA A 44 -3.54 5.55 18.62
CA ALA A 44 -3.17 5.55 17.20
C ALA A 44 -1.76 4.98 16.92
N GLU A 45 -1.22 4.14 17.81
CA GLU A 45 0.12 3.56 17.65
C GLU A 45 0.41 2.93 16.28
N PRO A 46 -0.50 2.18 15.63
CA PRO A 46 -0.23 1.62 14.30
C PRO A 46 0.04 2.70 13.23
N LEU A 47 -0.62 3.87 13.35
CA LEU A 47 -0.40 5.01 12.46
C LEU A 47 1.00 5.58 12.68
N TYR A 48 1.38 5.86 13.93
CA TYR A 48 2.70 6.43 14.23
C TYR A 48 3.83 5.47 13.89
N ALA A 49 3.63 4.17 14.11
CA ALA A 49 4.58 3.14 13.73
C ALA A 49 4.78 3.10 12.20
N LEU A 50 3.70 3.22 11.42
CA LEU A 50 3.80 3.23 9.96
C LEU A 50 4.50 4.49 9.43
N LEU A 51 4.23 5.67 10.01
CA LEU A 51 4.92 6.92 9.67
C LEU A 51 6.43 6.80 9.95
N LYS A 52 6.79 6.35 11.14
CA LYS A 52 8.19 6.12 11.52
C LYS A 52 8.87 5.12 10.59
N ALA A 53 8.18 4.04 10.22
CA ALA A 53 8.72 3.05 9.30
C ALA A 53 8.89 3.59 7.88
N PHE A 54 8.01 4.47 7.41
CA PHE A 54 8.14 5.15 6.12
C PHE A 54 9.41 6.03 6.10
N ASP A 55 9.58 6.89 7.10
CA ASP A 55 10.74 7.79 7.22
C ASP A 55 12.07 7.03 7.28
N GLN A 56 12.06 5.87 7.96
CA GLN A 56 13.24 5.01 8.10
C GLN A 56 13.48 4.09 6.88
N GLY A 57 12.54 4.01 5.94
CA GLY A 57 12.60 3.05 4.83
C GLY A 57 12.51 1.58 5.29
N THR A 58 11.85 1.33 6.42
CA THR A 58 11.75 0.01 7.06
C THR A 58 10.32 -0.54 7.06
N ILE A 59 9.46 -0.06 6.14
CA ILE A 59 8.06 -0.49 6.08
C ILE A 59 7.99 -2.02 6.04
N PRO A 60 7.40 -2.65 7.08
CA PRO A 60 7.42 -4.08 7.18
C PRO A 60 6.55 -4.68 6.09
N LEU A 61 7.21 -5.35 5.15
CA LEU A 61 6.57 -6.17 4.14
C LEU A 61 6.09 -7.46 4.82
N ARG A 62 4.80 -7.49 5.18
CA ARG A 62 4.20 -8.72 5.70
C ARG A 62 3.97 -9.68 4.54
N ARG A 63 4.88 -10.64 4.38
CA ARG A 63 4.81 -11.74 3.40
C ARG A 63 3.37 -12.25 3.30
N GLY A 64 2.75 -12.03 2.15
CA GLY A 64 1.40 -12.49 1.85
C GLY A 64 1.33 -14.01 1.84
N ARG A 65 0.13 -14.55 2.03
CA ARG A 65 -0.12 -16.00 2.03
C ARG A 65 -0.09 -16.62 0.61
N LEU A 66 -0.11 -15.79 -0.42
CA LEU A 66 -0.06 -16.16 -1.84
C LEU A 66 1.32 -15.81 -2.40
N PRO A 67 2.26 -16.77 -2.44
CA PRO A 67 3.52 -16.57 -3.13
C PRO A 67 3.22 -16.52 -4.64
N GLN A 68 3.86 -15.61 -5.35
CA GLN A 68 3.82 -15.45 -6.82
C GLN A 68 2.64 -14.63 -7.39
N GLY A 69 1.38 -15.01 -7.18
CA GLY A 69 0.24 -14.36 -7.85
C GLY A 69 0.22 -14.56 -9.37
N GLU A 70 -0.96 -14.51 -9.99
CA GLU A 70 -1.13 -14.66 -11.44
C GLU A 70 -1.16 -13.28 -12.12
N PRO A 71 -0.28 -13.01 -13.11
CA PRO A 71 -0.28 -11.76 -13.86
C PRO A 71 -1.57 -11.56 -14.66
N LEU A 72 -1.89 -10.30 -14.97
CA LEU A 72 -2.85 -10.00 -16.02
C LEU A 72 -2.21 -10.33 -17.37
N THR A 73 -2.92 -11.04 -18.24
CA THR A 73 -2.45 -11.26 -19.60
C THR A 73 -2.57 -9.94 -20.40
N PRO A 74 -1.78 -9.76 -21.48
CA PRO A 74 -1.95 -8.62 -22.38
C PRO A 74 -3.40 -8.49 -22.89
N GLU A 75 -4.06 -9.61 -23.20
CA GLU A 75 -5.43 -9.63 -23.69
C GLU A 75 -6.42 -9.12 -22.64
N GLU A 76 -6.29 -9.58 -21.39
CA GLU A 76 -7.11 -9.10 -20.27
C GLU A 76 -6.91 -7.59 -20.04
N ALA A 77 -5.65 -7.13 -20.06
CA ALA A 77 -5.32 -5.74 -19.86
C ALA A 77 -5.90 -4.84 -20.97
N TRP A 78 -5.74 -5.25 -22.24
CA TRP A 78 -6.26 -4.52 -23.39
C TRP A 78 -7.79 -4.50 -23.41
N GLU A 79 -8.45 -5.58 -23.02
CA GLU A 79 -9.91 -5.61 -22.89
C GLU A 79 -10.40 -4.63 -21.82
N ILE A 80 -9.73 -4.57 -20.66
CA ILE A 80 -10.04 -3.57 -19.61
C ILE A 80 -9.87 -2.15 -20.16
N ILE A 81 -8.75 -1.86 -20.83
CA ILE A 81 -8.46 -0.54 -21.39
C ILE A 81 -9.51 -0.15 -22.44
N ARG A 82 -9.91 -1.10 -23.30
CA ARG A 82 -10.94 -0.89 -24.32
C ARG A 82 -12.28 -0.52 -23.69
N GLN A 83 -12.66 -1.20 -22.62
CA GLN A 83 -13.90 -0.90 -21.88
C GLN A 83 -13.85 0.48 -21.22
N LEU A 84 -12.71 0.87 -20.66
CA LEU A 84 -12.53 2.21 -20.10
C LEU A 84 -12.58 3.30 -21.17
N ARG A 85 -11.93 3.09 -22.31
CA ARG A 85 -11.98 4.02 -23.45
C ARG A 85 -13.42 4.26 -23.90
N ALA A 86 -14.22 3.20 -24.00
CA ALA A 86 -15.62 3.29 -24.38
C ALA A 86 -16.47 4.11 -23.39
N GLN A 87 -16.10 4.09 -22.10
CA GLN A 87 -16.79 4.87 -21.06
C GLN A 87 -16.32 6.33 -21.01
N ASP A 88 -15.06 6.59 -21.31
CA ASP A 88 -14.47 7.93 -21.16
C ASP A 88 -14.82 8.89 -22.30
N GLY A 89 -14.99 8.37 -23.52
CA GLY A 89 -15.33 9.16 -24.70
C GLY A 89 -14.19 10.02 -25.27
N LEU A 90 -13.01 10.05 -24.64
CA LEU A 90 -11.82 10.71 -25.18
C LEU A 90 -11.10 9.83 -26.21
N ALA A 91 -10.85 10.38 -27.40
CA ALA A 91 -10.14 9.66 -28.47
C ALA A 91 -8.69 9.28 -28.09
N THR A 92 -8.06 10.07 -27.22
CA THR A 92 -6.67 9.87 -26.75
C THR A 92 -6.57 8.89 -25.58
N PHE A 93 -7.69 8.52 -24.94
CA PHE A 93 -7.65 7.66 -23.75
C PHE A 93 -7.08 6.28 -24.09
N GLY A 94 -6.08 5.84 -23.32
CA GLY A 94 -5.49 4.51 -23.46
C GLY A 94 -4.80 4.28 -24.80
N VAL A 95 -4.49 5.33 -25.56
CA VAL A 95 -3.67 5.23 -26.79
C VAL A 95 -2.21 5.02 -26.36
N PRO A 96 -1.60 3.85 -26.64
CA PRO A 96 -0.22 3.59 -26.24
C PRO A 96 0.74 4.51 -26.98
N ARG A 97 1.74 5.02 -26.25
CA ARG A 97 2.81 5.87 -26.80
C ARG A 97 3.88 5.07 -27.53
N GLU A 98 4.17 3.89 -27.00
CA GLU A 98 5.26 3.04 -27.46
C GLU A 98 4.76 1.60 -27.60
N PRO A 99 5.03 0.94 -28.75
CA PRO A 99 4.73 -0.49 -28.92
C PRO A 99 5.42 -1.34 -27.85
N GLY A 100 4.70 -2.25 -27.22
CA GLY A 100 5.26 -3.20 -26.24
C GLY A 100 5.50 -2.63 -24.83
N LEU A 101 5.33 -1.32 -24.62
CA LEU A 101 5.55 -0.71 -23.31
C LEU A 101 4.53 -1.19 -22.28
N VAL A 102 3.26 -1.34 -22.66
CA VAL A 102 2.20 -1.82 -21.76
C VAL A 102 2.51 -3.24 -21.29
N GLU A 103 2.86 -4.12 -22.22
CA GLU A 103 3.22 -5.51 -21.96
C GLU A 103 4.45 -5.60 -21.05
N SER A 104 5.47 -4.77 -21.29
CA SER A 104 6.65 -4.67 -20.42
C SER A 104 6.28 -4.31 -18.99
N LEU A 105 5.37 -3.34 -18.80
CA LEU A 105 4.92 -2.89 -17.48
C LEU A 105 4.05 -3.93 -16.76
N LEU A 106 3.29 -4.76 -17.49
CA LEU A 106 2.54 -5.88 -16.90
C LEU A 106 3.47 -6.96 -16.33
N TRP A 107 4.61 -7.21 -16.99
CA TRP A 107 5.58 -8.22 -16.58
C TRP A 107 6.61 -7.71 -15.56
N ALA A 108 6.88 -6.41 -15.51
CA ALA A 108 7.88 -5.82 -14.62
C ALA A 108 7.73 -6.20 -13.13
N PRO A 109 6.51 -6.28 -12.54
CA PRO A 109 6.34 -6.73 -11.16
C PRO A 109 6.76 -8.19 -10.89
N PHE A 110 6.91 -9.00 -11.93
CA PHE A 110 7.22 -10.43 -11.86
C PHE A 110 8.69 -10.75 -12.12
N GLN A 111 9.52 -9.72 -12.27
CA GLN A 111 10.96 -9.89 -12.47
C GLN A 111 11.63 -10.39 -11.18
N SER A 112 12.70 -11.17 -11.36
CA SER A 112 13.52 -11.70 -10.26
C SER A 112 14.96 -11.19 -10.41
N ALA A 113 15.61 -10.92 -9.28
CA ALA A 113 17.02 -10.55 -9.20
C ALA A 113 17.74 -11.48 -8.21
N GLY A 114 18.89 -12.03 -8.60
CA GLY A 114 19.64 -12.96 -7.74
C GLY A 114 18.86 -14.22 -7.33
N GLY A 115 17.93 -14.68 -8.18
CA GLY A 115 17.07 -15.84 -7.90
C GLY A 115 15.92 -15.56 -6.94
N GLN A 116 15.66 -14.30 -6.58
CA GLN A 116 14.56 -13.89 -5.72
C GLN A 116 13.63 -12.90 -6.43
N ASP A 117 12.32 -13.08 -6.28
CA ASP A 117 11.32 -12.12 -6.74
C ASP A 117 11.59 -10.74 -6.13
N ILE A 118 11.59 -9.70 -6.97
CA ILE A 118 11.73 -8.31 -6.51
C ILE A 118 10.50 -7.93 -5.66
N TYR A 119 9.32 -8.44 -6.03
CA TYR A 119 8.06 -8.22 -5.32
C TYR A 119 7.43 -9.56 -4.93
N PRO A 120 7.78 -10.13 -3.76
CA PRO A 120 7.43 -11.50 -3.40
C PRO A 120 5.92 -11.76 -3.21
N SER A 121 5.14 -10.75 -2.85
CA SER A 121 3.69 -10.90 -2.60
C SER A 121 2.81 -10.24 -3.67
N VAL A 122 1.58 -10.73 -3.78
CA VAL A 122 0.54 -10.12 -4.65
C VAL A 122 0.33 -8.64 -4.34
N ALA A 123 0.37 -8.24 -3.06
CA ALA A 123 0.19 -6.83 -2.68
C ALA A 123 1.34 -5.95 -3.21
N GLU A 124 2.58 -6.46 -3.15
CA GLU A 124 3.75 -5.77 -3.70
C GLU A 124 3.70 -5.72 -5.23
N LYS A 125 3.32 -6.81 -5.89
CA LYS A 125 3.16 -6.85 -7.35
C LYS A 125 2.09 -5.88 -7.83
N ALA A 126 0.96 -5.78 -7.11
CA ALA A 126 -0.09 -4.81 -7.37
C ALA A 126 0.42 -3.37 -7.21
N ALA A 127 1.09 -3.08 -6.10
CA ALA A 127 1.64 -1.76 -5.82
C ALA A 127 2.70 -1.33 -6.86
N ALA A 128 3.58 -2.26 -7.25
CA ALA A 128 4.57 -2.04 -8.30
C ALA A 128 3.89 -1.78 -9.65
N LEU A 129 2.87 -2.55 -10.03
CA LEU A 129 2.11 -2.33 -11.27
C LEU A 129 1.49 -0.93 -11.31
N LEU A 130 0.82 -0.52 -10.22
CA LEU A 130 0.22 0.80 -10.09
C LEU A 130 1.28 1.91 -10.23
N TYR A 131 2.40 1.76 -9.51
CA TYR A 131 3.50 2.72 -9.54
C TYR A 131 4.06 2.88 -10.94
N LEU A 132 4.41 1.77 -11.59
CA LEU A 132 5.08 1.75 -12.89
C LEU A 132 4.22 2.35 -13.99
N ILE A 133 2.93 2.03 -14.07
CA ILE A 133 2.05 2.60 -15.10
C ILE A 133 1.89 4.11 -14.90
N ILE A 134 1.74 4.57 -13.65
CA ILE A 134 1.60 6.01 -13.39
C ILE A 134 2.88 6.75 -13.78
N LYS A 135 4.05 6.24 -13.38
CA LYS A 135 5.34 6.91 -13.61
C LYS A 135 5.85 6.83 -15.04
N ARG A 136 5.58 5.72 -15.73
CA ARG A 136 6.06 5.50 -17.10
C ARG A 136 5.13 6.09 -18.15
N HIS A 137 3.94 6.56 -17.76
CA HIS A 137 2.99 7.22 -18.64
C HIS A 137 2.83 6.51 -20.00
N PRO A 138 2.48 5.21 -20.05
CA PRO A 138 2.47 4.44 -21.28
C PRO A 138 1.41 4.87 -22.29
N PHE A 139 0.45 5.71 -21.88
CA PHE A 139 -0.63 6.21 -22.73
C PHE A 139 -0.58 7.72 -22.89
N GLU A 140 -1.17 8.22 -23.98
CA GLU A 140 -1.34 9.67 -24.18
C GLU A 140 -2.24 10.31 -23.12
N ASP A 141 -3.38 9.67 -22.83
CA ASP A 141 -4.26 10.03 -21.73
C ASP A 141 -4.74 8.76 -21.01
N GLY A 142 -5.23 8.91 -19.79
CA GLY A 142 -5.85 7.84 -19.03
C GLY A 142 -4.89 7.10 -18.10
N ASN A 143 -3.59 7.44 -18.07
CA ASN A 143 -2.57 6.74 -17.28
C ASN A 143 -3.01 6.42 -15.84
N LYS A 144 -3.49 7.42 -15.10
CA LYS A 144 -3.95 7.26 -13.71
C LYS A 144 -5.18 6.34 -13.60
N ARG A 145 -6.11 6.44 -14.55
CA ARG A 145 -7.36 5.66 -14.60
C ARG A 145 -7.08 4.22 -14.99
N THR A 146 -6.27 4.00 -16.02
CA THR A 146 -5.81 2.68 -16.46
C THR A 146 -4.98 1.99 -15.38
N ALA A 147 -4.03 2.69 -14.75
CA ALA A 147 -3.25 2.13 -13.64
C ALA A 147 -4.16 1.67 -12.49
N SER A 148 -5.14 2.48 -12.11
CA SER A 148 -6.12 2.13 -11.09
C SER A 148 -6.95 0.91 -11.47
N ALA A 149 -7.41 0.84 -12.72
CA ALA A 149 -8.22 -0.28 -13.19
C ALA A 149 -7.44 -1.58 -13.27
N LEU A 150 -6.23 -1.56 -13.82
CA LEU A 150 -5.36 -2.74 -13.90
C LEU A 150 -4.94 -3.20 -12.49
N PHE A 151 -4.68 -2.27 -11.57
CA PHE A 151 -4.45 -2.58 -10.16
C PHE A 151 -5.64 -3.31 -9.51
N LEU A 152 -6.86 -2.78 -9.67
CA LEU A 152 -8.08 -3.40 -9.12
C LEU A 152 -8.36 -4.77 -9.76
N ALA A 153 -8.18 -4.87 -11.08
CA ALA A 153 -8.37 -6.12 -11.82
C ALA A 153 -7.36 -7.19 -11.37
N PHE A 154 -6.08 -6.82 -11.21
CA PHE A 154 -5.04 -7.70 -10.72
C PHE A 154 -5.34 -8.23 -9.31
N LEU A 155 -5.77 -7.37 -8.38
CA LEU A 155 -6.20 -7.81 -7.04
C LEU A 155 -7.44 -8.70 -7.09
N GLY A 156 -8.37 -8.42 -8.00
CA GLY A 156 -9.57 -9.23 -8.21
C GLY A 156 -9.25 -10.62 -8.73
N LYS A 157 -8.42 -10.71 -9.77
CA LYS A 157 -7.92 -11.95 -10.36
C LYS A 157 -7.23 -12.84 -9.33
N ASN A 158 -6.45 -12.22 -8.43
CA ASN A 158 -5.73 -12.91 -7.37
C ASN A 158 -6.56 -13.14 -6.08
N GLY A 159 -7.89 -12.94 -6.13
CA GLY A 159 -8.80 -13.27 -5.02
C GLY A 159 -8.67 -12.35 -3.79
N LEU A 160 -7.91 -11.26 -3.88
CA LEU A 160 -7.75 -10.30 -2.77
C LEU A 160 -8.84 -9.24 -2.75
N LEU A 161 -9.57 -9.06 -3.84
CA LEU A 161 -10.58 -8.02 -3.96
C LEU A 161 -11.86 -8.53 -4.62
N ARG A 162 -13.01 -8.26 -4.00
CA ARG A 162 -14.33 -8.60 -4.55
C ARG A 162 -15.27 -7.41 -4.44
N LYS A 163 -15.99 -7.09 -5.52
CA LYS A 163 -17.01 -6.02 -5.53
C LYS A 163 -18.03 -6.24 -4.41
N GLY A 164 -18.49 -5.16 -3.79
CA GLY A 164 -19.45 -5.20 -2.69
C GLY A 164 -18.86 -5.43 -1.29
N THR A 165 -17.59 -5.84 -1.18
CA THR A 165 -16.91 -6.02 0.11
C THR A 165 -16.48 -4.69 0.75
N SER A 166 -16.27 -4.69 2.06
CA SER A 166 -15.67 -3.55 2.77
C SER A 166 -14.24 -3.26 2.31
N ALA A 167 -13.48 -4.28 1.89
CA ALA A 167 -12.15 -4.10 1.31
C ALA A 167 -12.23 -3.30 0.01
N TYR A 168 -13.16 -3.63 -0.88
CA TYR A 168 -13.38 -2.88 -2.12
C TYR A 168 -13.67 -1.41 -1.87
N ARG A 169 -14.59 -1.10 -0.94
CA ARG A 169 -14.92 0.30 -0.59
C ARG A 169 -13.74 1.03 0.04
N GLN A 170 -13.00 0.40 0.94
CA GLN A 170 -11.83 1.02 1.59
C GLN A 170 -10.70 1.29 0.59
N LEU A 171 -10.41 0.31 -0.28
CA LEU A 171 -9.41 0.47 -1.34
C LEU A 171 -9.77 1.61 -2.27
N GLN A 172 -11.02 1.74 -2.71
CA GLN A 172 -11.44 2.87 -3.54
C GLN A 172 -11.19 4.24 -2.88
N ARG A 173 -11.42 4.36 -1.56
CA ARG A 173 -11.19 5.61 -0.83
C ARG A 173 -9.71 5.99 -0.76
N ILE A 174 -8.82 5.02 -0.53
CA ILE A 174 -7.37 5.28 -0.44
C ILE A 174 -6.71 5.40 -1.81
N LEU A 175 -7.27 4.74 -2.84
CA LEU A 175 -6.64 4.65 -4.15
C LEU A 175 -6.55 6.01 -4.85
N VAL A 176 -7.54 6.90 -4.65
CA VAL A 176 -7.48 8.27 -5.18
C VAL A 176 -6.24 8.99 -4.66
N TRP A 177 -6.04 9.00 -3.34
CA TRP A 177 -4.86 9.60 -2.72
C TRP A 177 -3.57 8.90 -3.18
N ALA A 178 -3.54 7.56 -3.18
CA ALA A 178 -2.38 6.78 -3.59
C ALA A 178 -1.92 7.12 -5.02
N VAL A 179 -2.85 7.18 -5.96
CA VAL A 179 -2.59 7.50 -7.37
C VAL A 179 -2.05 8.92 -7.51
N LEU A 180 -2.61 9.88 -6.78
CA LEU A 180 -2.13 11.26 -6.78
C LEU A 180 -0.75 11.36 -6.12
N TYR A 181 -0.53 10.65 -5.02
CA TYR A 181 0.74 10.63 -4.32
C TYR A 181 1.84 10.03 -5.20
N VAL A 182 1.62 8.86 -5.81
CA VAL A 182 2.57 8.26 -6.78
C VAL A 182 2.86 9.22 -7.92
N ALA A 183 1.85 9.87 -8.49
CA ALA A 183 2.05 10.78 -9.61
C ALA A 183 2.93 11.99 -9.27
N ASN A 184 2.95 12.42 -8.01
CA ASN A 184 3.70 13.58 -7.54
C ASN A 184 4.93 13.23 -6.69
N SER A 185 5.15 11.94 -6.38
CA SER A 185 6.31 11.53 -5.59
C SER A 185 7.61 11.68 -6.39
N PRO A 186 8.76 11.89 -5.75
CA PRO A 186 10.06 11.72 -6.41
C PRO A 186 10.27 10.28 -6.92
N ASP A 187 11.13 10.12 -7.92
CA ASP A 187 11.49 8.79 -8.45
C ASP A 187 12.42 8.02 -7.49
N GLU A 188 13.25 8.73 -6.73
CA GLU A 188 14.10 8.18 -5.66
C GLU A 188 13.31 7.49 -4.54
N ASP A 189 12.04 7.85 -4.36
CA ASP A 189 11.15 7.26 -3.35
C ASP A 189 10.39 6.03 -3.86
N LYS A 190 10.66 5.56 -5.08
CA LYS A 190 9.95 4.44 -5.72
C LYS A 190 9.71 3.26 -4.77
N GLU A 191 10.75 2.75 -4.14
CA GLU A 191 10.70 1.55 -3.30
C GLU A 191 9.91 1.83 -2.02
N ARG A 192 10.07 2.99 -1.39
CA ARG A 192 9.30 3.40 -0.21
C ARG A 192 7.82 3.53 -0.52
N VAL A 193 7.49 4.16 -1.65
CA VAL A 193 6.10 4.32 -2.11
C VAL A 193 5.46 2.96 -2.40
N ILE A 194 6.15 2.08 -3.12
CA ILE A 194 5.64 0.73 -3.41
C ILE A 194 5.42 -0.06 -2.12
N GLN A 195 6.37 -0.01 -1.16
CA GLN A 195 6.22 -0.70 0.12
C GLN A 195 5.04 -0.17 0.94
N LEU A 196 4.85 1.15 1.00
CA LEU A 196 3.71 1.77 1.67
C LEU A 196 2.39 1.31 1.06
N LEU A 197 2.28 1.35 -0.27
CA LEU A 197 1.08 0.90 -0.98
C LEU A 197 0.81 -0.58 -0.74
N ALA A 198 1.85 -1.43 -0.83
CA ALA A 198 1.73 -2.86 -0.58
C ALA A 198 1.25 -3.13 0.87
N HIS A 199 1.78 -2.39 1.84
CA HIS A 199 1.35 -2.47 3.23
C HIS A 199 -0.13 -2.14 3.39
N LEU A 200 -0.59 -1.01 2.84
CA LEU A 200 -1.99 -0.56 2.91
C LEU A 200 -2.94 -1.56 2.23
N VAL A 201 -2.56 -2.08 1.06
CA VAL A 201 -3.33 -3.12 0.36
C VAL A 201 -3.44 -4.38 1.21
N GLY A 202 -2.33 -4.82 1.81
CA GLY A 202 -2.30 -5.97 2.71
C GLY A 202 -3.22 -5.81 3.92
N GLU A 203 -3.24 -4.63 4.54
CA GLU A 203 -4.12 -4.34 5.69
C GLU A 203 -5.61 -4.35 5.31
N VAL A 204 -5.98 -3.70 4.20
CA VAL A 204 -7.37 -3.62 3.77
C VAL A 204 -7.92 -4.99 3.36
N THR A 205 -7.13 -5.77 2.61
CA THR A 205 -7.57 -7.08 2.09
C THR A 205 -7.66 -8.14 3.20
N ARG A 206 -6.76 -8.13 4.20
CA ARG A 206 -6.84 -9.02 5.37
C ARG A 206 -8.02 -8.74 6.27
N SER A 207 -8.33 -7.47 6.52
CA SER A 207 -9.43 -7.06 7.40
C SER A 207 -10.78 -7.58 6.90
N ALA A 208 -10.95 -7.72 5.58
CA ALA A 208 -12.13 -8.35 4.99
C ALA A 208 -12.16 -9.87 5.15
N GLN A 209 -11.01 -10.56 5.04
CA GLN A 209 -10.94 -12.02 5.18
C GLN A 209 -11.21 -12.52 6.61
N ARG A 210 -10.90 -11.71 7.63
CA ARG A 210 -11.20 -12.06 9.04
C ARG A 210 -12.69 -11.97 9.40
N LYS A 211 -13.45 -11.10 8.73
CA LYS A 211 -14.89 -10.90 9.00
C LYS A 211 -15.81 -11.90 8.31
N GLY A 212 -15.33 -12.65 7.32
CA GLY A 212 -16.11 -13.66 6.59
C GLY A 212 -15.99 -15.09 7.15
N LYS A 213 -15.44 -15.26 8.36
CA LYS A 213 -15.18 -16.57 8.98
C LYS A 213 -15.94 -16.80 10.30
N VAL A 214 -17.03 -16.06 10.51
CA VAL A 214 -17.96 -16.20 11.65
C VAL A 214 -19.26 -16.77 11.13
#